data_AF-A0A9I9E8H3-F1
#
_entry.id   AF-A0A9I9E8H3-F1
#
_cell.length_a   1.000
_cell.length_b   1.000
_cell.length_c   1.000
_cell.angle_alpha   90.00
_cell.angle_beta   90.00
_cell.angle_gamma   90.00
#
_symmetry.space_group_name_H-M   'P 1'
#
loop_
_entity.id
_entity.type
_entity.pdbx_description
1 polymer ?
#
loop_
_entity_poly.entity_id
_entity_poly.type
_entity_poly.pdbx_seq_one_letter_code
_entity_poly.pdbx_strand_id
1 'polypeptide(L)'
;MEAINFLMLRMININNNNILRKCTLLDWGGTGEVVAEGRWSSNDPKVIVHHVPLGPHAIRVWVDLPKKSDAFLWGPNSKMTYIEDVVGSTVAWPLDKVILSMLMKEKLYKAQECHDQELYKALTFL
;
A
#
# COMPACT_ATOMS: atom_id res chain seq x y z
N MET A 1 -16.36 -5.44 6.24
CA MET A 1 -15.05 -5.06 6.80
C MET A 1 -14.14 -6.27 7.06
N GLU A 2 -14.65 -7.43 7.47
CA GLU A 2 -13.81 -8.61 7.80
C GLU A 2 -13.15 -9.30 6.60
N ALA A 3 -13.81 -9.36 5.44
CA ALA A 3 -13.26 -10.04 4.26
C ALA A 3 -11.96 -9.41 3.74
N ILE A 4 -11.81 -8.08 3.82
CA ILE A 4 -10.60 -7.36 3.40
C ILE A 4 -9.45 -7.68 4.36
N ASN A 5 -9.70 -7.68 5.67
CA ASN A 5 -8.71 -8.06 6.67
C ASN A 5 -8.29 -9.53 6.52
N PHE A 6 -9.23 -10.43 6.23
CA PHE A 6 -8.94 -11.85 6.00
C PHE A 6 -8.11 -12.08 4.72
N LEU A 7 -8.43 -11.39 3.62
CA LEU A 7 -7.65 -11.42 2.39
C LEU A 7 -6.24 -10.85 2.61
N MET A 8 -6.11 -9.69 3.26
CA MET A 8 -4.80 -9.09 3.57
C MET A 8 -3.94 -9.97 4.48
N LEU A 9 -4.50 -10.53 5.57
CA LEU A 9 -3.77 -11.43 6.48
C LEU A 9 -3.36 -12.74 5.79
N ARG A 10 -4.26 -13.31 4.96
CA ARG A 10 -3.97 -14.54 4.20
C ARG A 10 -2.85 -14.30 3.17
N MET A 11 -2.80 -13.14 2.54
CA MET A 11 -1.76 -12.79 1.56
C MET A 11 -0.38 -12.54 2.19
N ILE A 12 -0.32 -11.93 3.38
CA ILE A 12 0.93 -11.71 4.13
C ILE A 12 1.54 -13.03 4.62
N ASN A 13 0.70 -13.97 5.06
CA ASN A 13 1.14 -15.27 5.59
C ASN A 13 1.69 -16.20 4.49
N ILE A 14 1.16 -16.11 3.26
CA ILE A 14 1.53 -17.03 2.17
C ILE A 14 2.89 -16.72 1.53
N ASN A 15 3.43 -15.50 1.66
CA ASN A 15 4.58 -15.10 0.83
C ASN A 15 5.76 -14.50 1.61
N ASN A 16 6.86 -15.26 1.64
CA ASN A 16 8.21 -14.81 2.00
C ASN A 16 8.89 -13.95 0.90
N ASN A 17 8.19 -13.66 -0.21
CA ASN A 17 8.75 -12.94 -1.36
C ASN A 17 8.54 -11.42 -1.24
N ASN A 18 9.63 -10.64 -1.14
CA ASN A 18 9.63 -9.18 -0.98
C ASN A 18 8.80 -8.39 -2.03
N ILE A 19 8.62 -8.95 -3.24
CA ILE A 19 7.84 -8.33 -4.34
C ILE A 19 6.35 -8.20 -3.98
N LEU A 20 5.86 -9.10 -3.13
CA LEU A 20 4.45 -9.24 -2.78
C LEU A 20 4.02 -8.31 -1.64
N ARG A 21 4.99 -7.65 -1.01
CA ARG A 21 4.77 -6.62 0.00
C ARG A 21 4.85 -5.21 -0.58
N LYS A 22 5.20 -5.04 -1.86
CA LYS A 22 5.27 -3.71 -2.47
C LYS A 22 3.92 -3.00 -2.36
N CYS A 23 3.97 -1.74 -1.98
CA CYS A 23 2.79 -0.91 -1.81
C CYS A 23 3.10 0.53 -2.21
N THR A 24 2.02 1.26 -2.48
CA THR A 24 2.05 2.67 -2.82
C THR A 24 1.28 3.42 -1.74
N LEU A 25 1.92 4.44 -1.17
CA LEU A 25 1.33 5.28 -0.14
C LEU A 25 0.66 6.46 -0.84
N LEU A 26 -0.60 6.69 -0.51
CA LEU A 26 -1.36 7.85 -0.91
C LEU A 26 -1.24 8.94 0.15
N ASP A 27 -1.30 10.19 -0.28
CA ASP A 27 -1.44 11.34 0.60
C ASP A 27 -2.60 11.14 1.58
N TRP A 28 -2.29 11.27 2.86
CA TRP A 28 -3.26 11.04 3.92
C TRP A 28 -4.26 12.21 4.03
N GLY A 29 -3.89 13.41 3.55
CA GLY A 29 -4.76 14.58 3.48
C GLY A 29 -5.93 14.44 2.49
N GLY A 30 -5.96 13.36 1.70
CA GLY A 30 -7.08 13.01 0.84
C GLY A 30 -7.00 13.55 -0.58
N THR A 31 -5.85 14.08 -1.01
CA THR A 31 -5.63 14.48 -2.42
C THR A 31 -5.63 13.29 -3.38
N GLY A 32 -5.39 12.07 -2.86
CA GLY A 32 -5.26 10.86 -3.67
C GLY A 32 -3.93 10.77 -4.43
N GLU A 33 -3.03 11.74 -4.24
CA GLU A 33 -1.70 11.72 -4.83
C GLU A 33 -0.85 10.59 -4.25
N VAL A 34 0.02 10.02 -5.08
CA VAL A 34 1.02 9.06 -4.61
C VAL A 34 2.19 9.83 -4.00
N VAL A 35 2.46 9.59 -2.72
CA VAL A 35 3.53 10.28 -2.00
C VAL A 35 4.80 9.44 -1.87
N ALA A 36 4.68 8.11 -1.86
CA ALA A 36 5.82 7.21 -1.80
C ALA A 36 5.50 5.80 -2.31
N GLU A 37 6.55 5.07 -2.67
CA GLU A 37 6.53 3.62 -2.78
C GLU A 37 7.22 2.99 -1.58
N GLY A 38 6.76 1.79 -1.20
CA GLY A 38 7.25 1.12 -0.02
C GLY A 38 6.93 -0.36 0.03
N ARG A 39 7.14 -0.94 1.20
CA ARG A 39 6.79 -2.33 1.50
C ARG A 39 5.96 -2.42 2.77
N TRP A 40 4.83 -3.10 2.67
CA TRP A 40 4.02 -3.48 3.81
C TRP A 40 4.81 -4.33 4.80
N SER A 41 4.74 -4.00 6.09
CA SER A 41 5.35 -4.78 7.18
C SER A 41 4.33 -5.44 8.10
N SER A 42 3.29 -4.72 8.57
CA SER A 42 2.31 -5.25 9.53
C SER A 42 1.06 -4.39 9.62
N ASN A 43 -0.06 -4.96 10.08
CA ASN A 43 -1.26 -4.27 10.58
C ASN A 43 -1.62 -4.67 12.03
N ASP A 44 -0.72 -5.34 12.74
CA ASP A 44 -0.93 -5.65 14.16
C ASP A 44 -0.91 -4.34 14.97
N PRO A 45 -2.01 -3.95 15.64
CA PRO A 45 -2.10 -2.67 16.36
C PRO A 45 -1.10 -2.55 17.53
N LYS A 46 -0.51 -3.67 17.98
CA LYS A 46 0.49 -3.69 19.07
C LYS A 46 1.91 -3.47 18.58
N VAL A 47 2.14 -3.59 17.27
CA VAL A 47 3.46 -3.35 16.70
C VAL A 47 3.86 -1.89 16.91
N ILE A 48 5.11 -1.69 17.32
CA ILE A 48 5.63 -0.36 17.61
C ILE A 48 6.26 0.26 16.36
N VAL A 49 5.97 1.53 16.15
CA VAL A 49 6.63 2.44 15.19
C VAL A 49 7.09 3.66 15.96
N HIS A 50 8.39 3.95 15.95
CA HIS A 50 8.98 5.08 16.69
C HIS A 50 8.53 5.16 18.16
N HIS A 51 8.54 4.03 18.87
CA HIS A 51 8.14 3.90 20.28
C HIS A 51 6.63 4.06 20.56
N VAL A 52 5.80 4.28 19.54
CA VAL A 52 4.35 4.36 19.67
C VAL A 52 3.69 3.10 19.08
N PRO A 53 2.74 2.46 19.78
CA PRO A 53 1.95 1.38 19.20
C PRO A 53 1.16 1.87 17.99
N LEU A 54 1.09 1.05 16.94
CA LEU A 54 0.49 1.40 15.66
C LEU A 54 -0.99 1.79 15.77
N GLY A 55 -1.75 1.10 16.62
CA GLY A 55 -3.18 1.35 16.79
C GLY A 55 -4.05 0.74 15.68
N PRO A 56 -5.39 0.79 15.84
CA PRO A 56 -6.33 0.25 14.87
C PRO A 56 -6.36 1.09 13.57
N HIS A 57 -6.67 0.45 12.44
CA HIS A 57 -6.76 1.09 11.11
C HIS A 57 -5.47 1.73 10.59
N ALA A 58 -4.34 1.42 11.21
CA ALA A 58 -3.02 1.84 10.79
C ALA A 58 -2.19 0.62 10.36
N ILE A 59 -1.20 0.88 9.51
CA ILE A 59 -0.27 -0.12 9.00
C ILE A 59 1.15 0.35 9.19
N ARG A 60 2.08 -0.57 9.43
CA ARG A 60 3.51 -0.30 9.39
C ARG A 60 4.03 -0.58 7.98
N VAL A 61 4.67 0.41 7.38
CA VAL A 61 5.27 0.31 6.04
C VAL A 61 6.72 0.78 6.07
N TRP A 62 7.57 0.11 5.30
CA TRP A 62 8.89 0.63 4.93
C TRP A 62 8.74 1.60 3.78
N VAL A 63 9.35 2.77 3.87
CA VAL A 63 9.40 3.74 2.76
C VAL A 63 10.67 3.47 1.97
N ASP A 64 10.51 3.05 0.71
CA ASP A 64 11.64 2.67 -0.15
C ASP A 64 12.02 3.82 -1.11
N LEU A 65 11.04 4.50 -1.69
CA LEU A 65 11.26 5.54 -2.69
C LEU A 65 10.26 6.70 -2.49
N PRO A 66 10.73 7.93 -2.23
CA PRO A 66 9.87 9.11 -2.17
C PRO A 66 9.36 9.45 -3.59
N LYS A 67 8.08 9.83 -3.71
CA LYS A 67 7.50 10.40 -4.94
C LYS A 67 7.19 11.88 -4.79
N LYS A 68 6.88 12.31 -3.56
CA LYS A 68 6.69 13.70 -3.16
C LYS A 68 7.44 13.92 -1.84
N SER A 69 8.68 14.38 -1.93
CA SER A 69 9.59 14.47 -0.78
C SER A 69 9.06 15.36 0.34
N ASP A 70 8.38 16.45 -0.01
CA ASP A 70 7.80 17.47 0.87
C ASP A 70 6.39 17.12 1.38
N ALA A 71 5.86 15.93 1.05
CA ALA A 71 4.58 15.48 1.60
C ALA A 71 4.70 15.21 3.11
N PHE A 72 3.71 15.69 3.87
CA PHE A 72 3.66 15.50 5.32
C PHE A 72 3.41 14.04 5.70
N LEU A 73 4.04 13.61 6.80
CA LEU A 73 3.72 12.33 7.44
C LEU A 73 2.37 12.40 8.15
N TRP A 74 1.68 11.25 8.25
CA TRP A 74 0.42 11.16 9.01
C TRP A 74 0.63 11.33 10.53
N GLY A 75 1.81 10.96 11.04
CA GLY A 75 2.22 11.12 12.43
C GLY A 75 3.62 11.73 12.55
N PRO A 76 3.79 13.03 12.22
CA PRO A 76 5.10 13.68 12.26
C PRO A 76 5.58 13.84 13.71
N ASN A 77 6.90 13.95 13.89
CA ASN A 77 7.52 14.27 15.16
C ASN A 77 8.67 15.27 14.94
N SER A 78 9.32 15.71 16.02
CA SER A 78 10.37 16.73 15.96
C SER A 78 11.61 16.36 15.11
N LYS A 79 11.78 15.08 14.73
CA LYS A 79 12.88 14.60 13.89
C LYS A 79 12.45 14.25 12.46
N MET A 80 11.17 14.00 12.22
CA MET A 80 10.65 13.44 10.97
C MET A 80 9.30 14.10 10.67
N THR A 81 9.26 14.92 9.63
CA THR A 81 8.07 15.69 9.25
C THR A 81 7.58 15.31 7.85
N TYR A 82 8.51 15.00 6.95
CA TYR A 82 8.23 14.78 5.54
C TYR A 82 8.61 13.36 5.09
N ILE A 83 8.14 12.97 3.91
CA ILE A 83 8.42 11.65 3.32
C ILE A 83 9.92 11.41 3.12
N GLU A 84 10.69 12.44 2.76
CA GLU A 84 12.14 12.30 2.59
C GLU A 84 12.88 11.93 3.88
N ASP A 85 12.39 12.37 5.05
CA ASP A 85 13.00 12.12 6.35
C ASP A 85 12.95 10.64 6.77
N VAL A 86 12.07 9.86 6.12
CA VAL A 86 11.74 8.47 6.52
C VAL A 86 12.09 7.44 5.46
N VAL A 87 12.75 7.84 4.38
CA VAL A 87 13.27 6.91 3.36
C VAL A 87 14.23 5.92 4.02
N GLY A 88 14.02 4.63 3.79
CA GLY A 88 14.79 3.56 4.43
C GLY A 88 14.39 3.29 5.88
N SER A 89 13.28 3.84 6.36
CA SER A 89 12.73 3.62 7.71
C SER A 89 11.30 3.08 7.64
N THR A 90 10.73 2.72 8.80
CA THR A 90 9.33 2.33 8.94
C THR A 90 8.48 3.46 9.48
N VAL A 91 7.30 3.69 8.88
CA VAL A 91 6.31 4.64 9.38
C VAL A 91 4.95 3.97 9.56
N ALA A 92 4.10 4.62 10.36
CA ALA A 92 2.68 4.32 10.45
C ALA A 92 1.96 5.06 9.31
N TRP A 93 1.05 4.38 8.62
CA TRP A 93 0.21 4.97 7.58
C TRP A 93 -1.25 4.52 7.72
N PRO A 94 -2.25 5.31 7.29
CA PRO A 94 -3.64 4.87 7.31
C PRO A 94 -3.83 3.67 6.38
N LEU A 95 -4.57 2.66 6.84
CA LEU A 95 -4.86 1.44 6.08
C LEU A 95 -5.57 1.74 4.74
N ASP A 96 -6.48 2.70 4.74
CA ASP A 96 -7.27 3.11 3.56
C ASP A 96 -6.48 4.01 2.58
N LYS A 97 -5.26 4.41 2.94
CA LYS A 97 -4.37 5.24 2.12
C LYS A 97 -3.19 4.46 1.56
N VAL A 98 -3.31 3.13 1.48
CA VAL A 98 -2.28 2.26 0.90
C VAL A 98 -2.86 1.35 -0.17
N ILE A 99 -2.18 1.33 -1.32
CA ILE A 99 -2.49 0.43 -2.43
C ILE A 99 -1.42 -0.65 -2.49
N LEU A 100 -1.81 -1.92 -2.35
CA LEU A 100 -0.90 -3.05 -2.52
C LEU A 100 -0.65 -3.30 -4.02
N SER A 101 0.61 -3.52 -4.41
CA SER A 101 0.99 -3.75 -5.81
C SER A 101 0.36 -5.02 -6.40
N MET A 102 0.02 -6.01 -5.57
CA MET A 102 -0.74 -7.18 -6.03
C MET A 102 -2.17 -6.84 -6.45
N LEU A 103 -2.82 -5.86 -5.82
CA LEU A 103 -4.14 -5.40 -6.25
C LEU A 103 -4.07 -4.74 -7.62
N MET A 104 -2.96 -4.05 -7.93
CA MET A 104 -2.72 -3.54 -9.28
C MET A 104 -2.57 -4.70 -10.28
N LYS A 105 -1.84 -5.77 -9.93
CA LYS A 105 -1.73 -6.95 -10.81
C LYS A 105 -3.06 -7.65 -11.00
N GLU A 106 -3.85 -7.92 -9.96
CA GLU A 106 -5.18 -8.53 -10.12
C GLU A 106 -6.12 -7.67 -10.97
N LYS A 107 -6.12 -6.35 -10.78
CA LYS A 107 -6.89 -5.43 -11.64
C LYS A 107 -6.39 -5.45 -13.08
N LEU A 108 -5.08 -5.50 -13.30
CA LEU A 108 -4.49 -5.61 -14.64
C LEU A 108 -4.80 -6.96 -15.29
N TYR A 109 -4.71 -8.09 -14.56
CA TYR A 109 -5.08 -9.41 -15.07
C TYR A 109 -6.56 -9.45 -15.45
N LYS A 110 -7.45 -8.92 -14.59
CA LYS A 110 -8.88 -8.83 -14.90
C LYS A 110 -9.18 -7.85 -16.04
N ALA A 111 -8.45 -6.74 -16.15
CA ALA A 111 -8.60 -5.78 -17.24
C ALA A 111 -8.13 -6.37 -18.58
N GLN A 112 -7.03 -7.12 -18.57
CA GLN A 112 -6.51 -7.85 -19.73
C GLN A 112 -7.49 -8.94 -20.16
N GLU A 113 -7.98 -9.74 -19.22
CA GLU A 113 -8.99 -10.78 -19.47
C GLU A 113 -10.29 -10.18 -20.03
N CYS A 114 -10.73 -9.02 -19.52
CA CYS A 114 -11.87 -8.29 -20.05
C CYS A 114 -11.63 -7.79 -21.49
N HIS A 115 -10.46 -7.21 -21.76
CA HIS A 115 -10.08 -6.71 -23.09
C HIS A 115 -10.01 -7.85 -24.12
N ASP A 116 -9.38 -8.96 -23.75
CA ASP A 116 -9.26 -10.14 -24.61
C ASP A 116 -10.63 -10.77 -24.89
N GLN A 117 -11.55 -10.74 -23.91
CA GLN A 117 -12.90 -11.26 -24.08
C GLN A 117 -13.79 -10.34 -24.95
N GLU A 118 -13.59 -9.03 -24.91
CA GLU A 118 -14.24 -8.10 -25.86
C GLU A 118 -13.72 -8.27 -27.28
N LEU A 119 -12.40 -8.42 -27.46
CA LEU A 119 -11.79 -8.73 -28.75
C LEU A 119 -12.35 -10.04 -29.33
N TYR A 120 -12.44 -11.08 -28.50
CA TYR A 120 -13.00 -12.36 -28.92
C TYR A 120 -14.45 -12.26 -29.36
N LYS A 121 -15.28 -11.50 -28.62
CA LYS A 121 -16.66 -11.20 -29.01
C LYS A 121 -16.71 -10.43 -30.33
N ALA A 122 -15.92 -9.38 -30.49
CA ALA A 122 -15.87 -8.58 -31.72
C ALA A 122 -15.45 -9.40 -32.95
N LEU A 123 -14.55 -10.36 -32.77
CA LEU A 123 -14.10 -11.28 -33.83
C LEU A 123 -15.11 -12.38 -34.16
N THR A 124 -15.96 -12.80 -33.21
CA THR A 124 -16.99 -13.83 -33.45
C THR A 124 -18.30 -13.28 -34.03
N PHE A 125 -18.46 -11.95 -34.10
CA PHE A 125 -19.57 -11.28 -34.77
C PHE A 125 -19.24 -10.81 -36.21
N LEU A 126 -18.08 -11.23 -36.76
CA LEU A 126 -17.71 -11.13 -38.19
C LEU A 126 -17.85 -12.50 -38.87
#